data_AF-A0A536TAR2-F1
#
_entry.id   AF-A0A536TAR2-F1
#
_cell.length_a   1.000
_cell.length_b   1.000
_cell.length_c   1.000
_cell.angle_alpha   90.00
_cell.angle_beta   90.00
_cell.angle_gamma   90.00
#
_symmetry.space_group_name_H-M   'P 1'
#
loop_
_entity.id
_entity.type
_entity.pdbx_description
1 polymer ?
#
loop_
_entity_poly.entity_id
_entity_poly.type
_entity_poly.pdbx_seq_one_letter_code
_entity_poly.pdbx_strand_id
1 'polypeptide(L)'
;MVQLAPEVAADVPNDAPSIRRRIGEIVFNSSLVAEMQSIAAMRALAERNGDSSNIAFVRMHRIGPPREELFAQGTSHERSRAWLELLQEEGRAEARRFITEHGGDIGARETLDIARAFADSHKP
;
A
#
# COMPACT_ATOMS: atom_id res chain seq x y z
N MET A 1 -5.28 -5.19 -1.82
CA MET A 1 -4.45 -4.18 -2.50
C MET A 1 -3.02 -4.67 -2.66
N VAL A 2 -2.37 -4.25 -3.73
CA VAL A 2 -0.93 -4.46 -3.93
C VAL A 2 -0.25 -3.11 -3.82
N GLN A 3 0.69 -2.98 -2.91
CA GLN A 3 1.39 -1.72 -2.67
C GLN A 3 2.62 -1.65 -3.56
N LEU A 4 2.70 -0.60 -4.38
CA LEU A 4 3.76 -0.41 -5.37
C LEU A 4 4.81 0.62 -4.97
N ALA A 5 4.63 1.28 -3.83
CA ALA A 5 5.56 2.26 -3.27
C ALA A 5 5.47 2.23 -1.73
N PRO A 6 6.58 2.45 -1.02
CA PRO A 6 6.52 2.58 0.43
C PRO A 6 5.64 3.76 0.83
N GLU A 7 4.97 3.63 1.98
CA GLU A 7 4.07 4.65 2.52
C GLU A 7 4.86 5.74 3.27
N VAL A 8 5.84 5.30 4.05
CA VAL A 8 6.70 6.14 4.89
C VAL A 8 8.12 6.11 4.31
N ALA A 9 8.76 7.26 4.28
CA ALA A 9 10.20 7.35 4.00
C ALA A 9 10.95 7.26 5.33
N ALA A 10 12.01 6.45 5.39
CA ALA A 10 12.85 6.31 6.58
C ALA A 10 13.52 7.64 6.99
N ASP A 11 13.93 8.44 6.00
CA ASP A 11 14.65 9.71 6.18
C ASP A 11 13.99 10.88 5.45
N VAL A 12 14.24 12.09 5.94
CA VAL A 12 13.82 13.33 5.28
C VAL A 12 14.73 13.57 4.06
N PRO A 13 14.19 13.61 2.82
CA PRO A 13 15.00 13.79 1.63
C PRO A 13 15.68 15.17 1.64
N ASN A 14 17.00 15.18 1.45
CA ASN A 14 17.84 16.38 1.55
C ASN A 14 18.54 16.76 0.23
N ASP A 15 18.30 15.99 -0.84
CA ASP A 15 18.81 16.25 -2.18
C ASP A 15 17.67 16.35 -3.21
N ALA A 16 17.91 17.05 -4.33
CA ALA A 16 16.86 17.29 -5.33
C ALA A 16 16.28 15.99 -5.95
N PRO A 17 17.08 14.95 -6.27
CA PRO A 17 16.55 13.68 -6.74
C PRO A 17 15.62 12.97 -5.76
N SER A 18 16.00 12.87 -4.48
CA SER A 18 15.22 12.23 -3.43
C SER A 18 13.95 13.01 -3.11
N ILE A 19 14.00 14.35 -3.11
CA ILE A 19 12.81 15.20 -2.97
C ILE A 19 11.81 14.93 -4.10
N ARG A 20 12.29 14.89 -5.35
CA ARG A 20 11.43 14.62 -6.51
C ARG A 20 10.80 13.23 -6.44
N ARG A 21 11.57 12.22 -6.02
CA ARG A 21 11.06 10.86 -5.79
C ARG A 21 9.95 10.88 -4.74
N ARG A 22 10.18 11.55 -3.61
CA ARG A 22 9.20 11.65 -2.52
C ARG A 22 7.91 12.36 -2.95
N ILE A 23 8.00 13.43 -3.73
CA ILE A 23 6.82 14.09 -4.31
C ILE A 23 6.05 13.10 -5.20
N GLY A 24 6.76 12.35 -6.05
CA GLY A 24 6.15 11.32 -6.88
C GLY A 24 5.40 10.26 -6.08
N GLU A 25 6.01 9.74 -5.01
CA GLU A 25 5.39 8.77 -4.09
C GLU A 25 4.14 9.34 -3.41
N ILE A 26 4.21 10.56 -2.90
CA ILE A 26 3.07 11.22 -2.22
C ILE A 26 1.91 11.40 -3.20
N VAL A 27 2.19 11.94 -4.39
CA VAL A 27 1.16 12.16 -5.41
C VAL A 27 0.54 10.83 -5.83
N PHE A 28 1.34 9.80 -6.06
CA PHE A 28 0.87 8.46 -6.41
C PHE A 28 -0.02 7.84 -5.32
N ASN A 29 0.34 7.97 -4.04
CA ASN A 29 -0.40 7.37 -2.93
C ASN A 29 -1.58 8.22 -2.44
N SER A 30 -1.64 9.51 -2.80
CA SER A 30 -2.63 10.45 -2.25
C SER A 30 -4.09 10.04 -2.45
N SER A 31 -4.46 9.59 -3.66
CA SER A 31 -5.84 9.15 -3.96
C SER A 31 -6.18 7.89 -3.18
N LEU A 32 -5.27 6.93 -3.13
CA LEU A 32 -5.42 5.68 -2.38
C LEU A 32 -5.64 5.97 -0.89
N VAL A 33 -4.84 6.85 -0.28
CA VAL A 33 -4.99 7.24 1.13
C VAL A 33 -6.37 7.84 1.37
N ALA A 34 -6.81 8.77 0.53
CA ALA A 34 -8.12 9.40 0.66
C ALA A 34 -9.27 8.40 0.54
N GLU A 35 -9.19 7.45 -0.41
CA GLU A 35 -10.17 6.38 -0.57
C GLU A 35 -10.21 5.44 0.64
N MET A 36 -9.06 5.03 1.16
CA MET A 36 -8.99 4.15 2.34
C MET A 36 -9.52 4.84 3.60
N GLN A 37 -9.23 6.13 3.78
CA GLN A 37 -9.80 6.94 4.87
C GLN A 37 -11.32 7.08 4.75
N SER A 38 -11.83 7.27 3.53
CA SER A 38 -13.29 7.31 3.28
C SER A 38 -13.95 5.99 3.67
N ILE A 39 -13.36 4.85 3.27
CA ILE A 39 -13.85 3.51 3.63
C ILE A 39 -13.81 3.30 5.15
N ALA A 40 -12.72 3.68 5.82
CA ALA A 40 -12.61 3.57 7.27
C ALA A 40 -13.66 4.42 8.00
N ALA A 41 -13.91 5.65 7.53
CA ALA A 41 -14.96 6.50 8.09
C ALA A 41 -16.37 5.93 7.87
N MET A 42 -16.65 5.38 6.68
CA MET A 42 -17.92 4.70 6.39
C MET A 42 -18.15 3.48 7.29
N ARG A 43 -17.11 2.66 7.54
CA ARG A 43 -17.18 1.55 8.50
C ARG A 43 -17.52 2.02 9.89
N ALA A 44 -16.80 3.02 10.40
CA ALA A 44 -17.05 3.56 11.73
C ALA A 44 -18.48 4.12 11.87
N LEU A 45 -19.04 4.73 10.81
CA LEU A 45 -20.43 5.18 10.80
C LEU A 45 -21.43 4.01 10.79
N ALA A 46 -21.18 2.98 9.99
CA ALA A 46 -22.04 1.79 9.93
C ALA A 46 -22.09 1.07 11.29
N GLU A 47 -20.94 0.87 11.93
CA GLU A 47 -20.83 0.28 13.27
C GLU A 47 -21.62 1.07 14.31
N ARG A 48 -21.51 2.40 14.31
CA ARG A 48 -22.25 3.27 15.24
C ARG A 48 -23.76 3.24 15.03
N ASN A 49 -24.20 3.05 13.79
CA ASN A 49 -25.62 3.01 13.43
C ASN A 49 -26.23 1.60 13.55
N GLY A 50 -25.43 0.59 13.92
CA GLY A 50 -25.87 -0.81 13.95
C GLY A 50 -26.20 -1.39 12.58
N ASP A 51 -25.68 -0.76 11.51
CA ASP A 51 -25.92 -1.19 10.14
C ASP A 51 -24.93 -2.31 9.77
N SER A 52 -25.46 -3.51 9.55
CA SER A 52 -24.69 -4.72 9.25
C SER A 52 -24.53 -4.98 7.75
N SER A 53 -24.75 -3.95 6.90
CA SER A 53 -24.62 -4.13 5.45
C SER A 53 -23.27 -4.73 5.07
N ASN A 54 -23.30 -5.92 4.45
CA ASN A 54 -22.12 -6.70 4.07
C ASN A 54 -21.16 -5.95 3.12
N ILE A 55 -21.65 -4.92 2.43
CA ILE A 55 -20.87 -4.10 1.50
C ILE A 55 -19.86 -3.22 2.25
N ALA A 56 -20.14 -2.84 3.51
CA ALA A 56 -19.23 -2.01 4.31
C ALA A 56 -17.96 -2.75 4.77
N PHE A 57 -17.99 -4.08 4.80
CA PHE A 57 -16.95 -4.92 5.42
C PHE A 57 -16.18 -5.80 4.43
N VAL A 58 -15.82 -5.25 3.27
CA VAL A 58 -14.89 -5.93 2.35
C VAL A 58 -13.58 -6.28 3.08
N ARG A 59 -13.24 -7.55 3.21
CA ARG A 59 -12.00 -7.96 3.88
C ARG A 59 -10.78 -7.49 3.10
N MET A 60 -10.01 -6.58 3.68
CA MET A 60 -8.85 -5.98 3.02
C MET A 60 -7.58 -6.78 3.30
N HIS A 61 -6.79 -6.98 2.25
CA HIS A 61 -5.49 -7.65 2.32
C HIS A 61 -4.45 -6.81 1.62
N ARG A 62 -3.20 -6.87 2.06
CA ARG A 62 -2.08 -6.12 1.48
C ARG A 62 -0.93 -7.05 1.10
N ILE A 63 -0.40 -6.86 -0.11
CA ILE A 63 0.86 -7.46 -0.58
C ILE A 63 1.87 -6.32 -0.78
N GLY A 64 3.08 -6.46 -0.24
CA GLY A 64 4.13 -5.44 -0.24
C GLY A 64 4.21 -4.62 1.07
N PRO A 65 4.93 -3.48 1.09
CA PRO A 65 5.61 -2.83 -0.05
C PRO A 65 6.85 -3.61 -0.53
N PRO A 66 7.32 -3.38 -1.77
CA PRO A 66 8.59 -3.94 -2.22
C PRO A 66 9.75 -3.27 -1.47
N ARG A 67 10.90 -3.93 -1.47
CA ARG A 67 12.10 -3.46 -0.78
C ARG A 67 12.53 -2.06 -1.27
N GLU A 68 12.98 -1.20 -0.37
CA GLU A 68 13.32 0.21 -0.68
C GLU A 68 14.43 0.32 -1.73
N GLU A 69 15.35 -0.65 -1.80
CA GLU A 69 16.47 -0.64 -2.73
C GLU A 69 16.02 -0.70 -4.19
N LEU A 70 14.85 -1.28 -4.48
CA LEU A 70 14.28 -1.28 -5.83
C LEU A 70 13.92 0.14 -6.29
N PHE A 71 13.48 1.02 -5.38
CA PHE A 71 13.18 2.42 -5.70
C PHE A 71 14.44 3.28 -5.85
N ALA A 72 15.55 2.85 -5.24
CA ALA A 72 16.84 3.51 -5.40
C ALA A 72 17.52 3.16 -6.73
N GLN A 73 17.35 1.92 -7.21
CA GLN A 73 18.01 1.40 -8.41
C GLN A 73 17.27 1.73 -9.71
N GLY A 74 15.94 1.76 -9.68
CA GLY A 74 15.10 1.98 -10.86
C GLY A 74 14.71 3.44 -11.08
N THR A 75 14.60 3.85 -12.35
CA THR A 75 13.84 5.05 -12.71
C THR A 75 12.46 4.66 -13.21
N SER A 76 11.48 5.55 -13.10
CA SER A 76 10.11 5.33 -13.62
C SER A 76 10.05 5.07 -15.14
N HIS A 77 11.14 5.33 -15.86
CA HIS A 77 11.24 5.16 -17.31
C HIS A 77 12.08 3.95 -17.73
N GLU A 78 12.69 3.24 -16.79
CA GLU A 78 13.49 2.04 -17.05
C GLU A 78 12.60 0.89 -17.54
N ARG A 79 12.97 0.34 -18.70
CA ARG A 79 12.15 -0.62 -19.46
C ARG A 79 12.98 -1.77 -20.03
N SER A 80 14.23 -1.93 -19.59
CA SER A 80 15.07 -3.05 -19.99
C SER A 80 14.46 -4.36 -19.53
N ARG A 81 14.71 -5.42 -20.31
CA ARG A 81 14.23 -6.77 -19.99
C ARG A 81 14.70 -7.22 -18.60
N ALA A 82 15.97 -6.98 -18.27
CA ALA A 82 16.53 -7.35 -16.96
C ALA A 82 15.78 -6.67 -15.80
N TRP A 83 15.40 -5.40 -15.97
CA TRP A 83 14.59 -4.69 -14.98
C TRP A 83 13.20 -5.30 -14.82
N LEU A 84 12.53 -5.63 -15.93
CA LEU A 84 11.21 -6.25 -15.90
C LEU A 84 11.23 -7.65 -15.29
N GLU A 85 12.28 -8.44 -15.57
CA GLU A 85 12.49 -9.76 -14.95
C GLU A 85 12.72 -9.64 -13.44
N LEU A 86 13.53 -8.66 -13.00
CA LEU A 86 13.73 -8.37 -11.58
C LEU A 86 12.41 -8.00 -10.87
N LEU A 87 11.61 -7.10 -11.46
CA LEU A 87 10.30 -6.71 -10.90
C LEU A 87 9.34 -7.91 -10.83
N GLN A 88 9.37 -8.79 -11.83
CA GLN A 88 8.56 -10.01 -11.84
C GLN A 88 8.96 -10.97 -10.72
N GLU A 89 10.26 -11.15 -10.50
CA GLU A 89 10.78 -11.98 -9.40
C GLU A 89 10.39 -11.42 -8.04
N GLU A 90 10.50 -10.11 -7.86
CA GLU A 90 10.11 -9.43 -6.62
C GLU A 90 8.62 -9.63 -6.33
N GLY A 91 7.76 -9.33 -7.31
CA GLY A 91 6.31 -9.48 -7.14
C GLY A 91 5.91 -10.92 -6.79
N ARG A 92 6.62 -11.91 -7.37
CA ARG A 92 6.41 -13.32 -7.03
C ARG A 92 6.88 -13.69 -5.62
N ALA A 93 8.01 -13.13 -5.18
CA ALA A 93 8.50 -13.35 -3.83
C ALA A 93 7.53 -12.79 -2.78
N GLU A 94 7.06 -11.55 -3.00
CA GLU A 94 6.07 -10.89 -2.15
C GLU A 94 4.73 -11.63 -2.11
N ALA A 95 4.22 -12.07 -3.26
CA ALA A 95 3.01 -12.87 -3.33
C ALA A 95 3.14 -14.21 -2.60
N ARG A 96 4.29 -14.89 -2.74
CA ARG A 96 4.56 -16.14 -2.00
C ARG A 96 4.61 -15.91 -0.50
N ARG A 97 5.26 -14.84 -0.04
CA ARG A 97 5.29 -14.48 1.39
C ARG A 97 3.87 -14.28 1.91
N PHE A 98 3.08 -13.45 1.23
CA PHE A 98 1.69 -13.22 1.60
C PHE A 98 0.86 -14.50 1.66
N ILE A 99 0.91 -15.35 0.63
CA ILE A 99 0.12 -16.60 0.64
C ILE A 99 0.59 -17.56 1.74
N THR A 100 1.88 -17.61 2.03
CA THR A 100 2.43 -18.45 3.10
C THR A 100 1.96 -17.97 4.48
N GLU A 101 1.96 -16.67 4.73
CA GLU A 101 1.60 -16.08 6.02
C GLU A 101 0.08 -15.94 6.21
N HIS A 102 -0.65 -15.63 5.14
CA HIS A 102 -2.03 -15.15 5.17
C HIS A 102 -2.98 -15.88 4.23
N GLY A 103 -2.53 -16.92 3.52
CA GLY A 103 -3.38 -17.65 2.57
C GLY A 103 -4.65 -18.24 3.21
N GLY A 104 -4.56 -18.69 4.47
CA GLY A 104 -5.71 -19.18 5.23
C GLY A 104 -6.64 -18.08 5.76
N ASP A 105 -6.19 -16.82 5.76
CA ASP A 105 -7.01 -15.68 6.20
C ASP A 105 -7.96 -15.21 5.09
N ILE A 106 -7.65 -15.52 3.83
CA ILE A 106 -8.44 -15.12 2.66
C ILE A 106 -9.85 -15.69 2.78
N GLY A 107 -10.86 -14.81 2.80
CA GLY A 107 -12.25 -15.22 2.97
C GLY A 107 -12.65 -15.59 4.40
N ALA A 108 -11.75 -15.47 5.38
CA ALA A 108 -12.01 -15.70 6.80
C ALA A 108 -11.90 -14.40 7.62
N ARG A 109 -10.84 -13.63 7.44
CA ARG A 109 -10.60 -12.34 8.12
C ARG A 109 -9.76 -11.40 7.26
N GLU A 110 -9.80 -10.11 7.53
CA GLU A 110 -8.89 -9.17 6.88
C GLU A 110 -7.48 -9.25 7.48
N THR A 111 -6.47 -8.90 6.68
CA THR A 111 -5.06 -8.85 7.11
C THR A 111 -4.50 -7.43 7.12
N LEU A 112 -5.31 -6.47 6.65
CA LEU A 112 -5.01 -5.05 6.68
C LEU A 112 -6.06 -4.32 7.51
N ASP A 113 -5.63 -3.76 8.63
CA ASP A 113 -6.42 -2.79 9.39
C ASP A 113 -6.27 -1.42 8.71
N ILE A 114 -7.25 -1.05 7.89
CA ILE A 114 -7.24 0.21 7.14
C ILE A 114 -7.35 1.44 8.06
N ALA A 115 -8.05 1.32 9.18
CA ALA A 115 -8.24 2.44 10.10
C ALA A 115 -6.90 2.77 10.77
N ARG A 116 -6.14 1.76 11.16
CA ARG A 116 -4.80 1.93 11.70
C ARG A 116 -3.76 2.31 10.63
N ALA A 117 -3.78 1.64 9.47
CA ALA A 117 -2.76 1.84 8.44
C ALA A 117 -2.82 3.26 7.85
N PHE A 118 -4.02 3.83 7.68
CA PHE A 118 -4.22 5.12 7.01
C PHE A 118 -4.71 6.25 7.94
N ALA A 119 -4.62 6.06 9.26
CA ALA A 119 -4.98 7.07 10.26
C ALA A 119 -4.14 8.35 10.13
N ASP A 120 -2.83 8.17 9.88
CA ASP A 120 -1.87 9.27 9.86
C ASP A 120 -1.38 9.54 8.45
N SER A 121 -1.93 10.59 7.86
CA SER A 121 -1.27 11.32 6.79
C SER A 121 -1.48 12.77 7.13
N HIS A 122 -0.46 13.36 7.77
CA HIS A 122 -0.32 14.76 8.11
C HIS A 122 -1.34 15.62 7.35
N LYS A 123 -2.45 15.94 8.05
CA LYS A 123 -3.26 17.09 7.66
C LYS A 123 -2.29 18.28 7.58
N PRO A 124 -2.33 19.08 6.51
CA PRO A 124 -1.62 20.35 6.53
C PRO A 124 -2.05 21.19 7.74
#